data_AF-A0A8H3YS98-F1
#
_entry.id   AF-A0A8H3YS98-F1
#
_cell.length_a   1.000
_cell.length_b   1.000
_cell.length_c   1.000
_cell.angle_alpha   90.00
_cell.angle_beta   90.00
_cell.angle_gamma   90.00
#
_symmetry.space_group_name_H-M   'P 1'
#
loop_
_entity.id
_entity.type
_entity.pdbx_description
1 polymer ?
#
loop_
_entity_poly.entity_id
_entity_poly.type
_entity_poly.pdbx_seq_one_letter_code
_entity_poly.pdbx_strand_id
1 'polypeptide(L)'
;MLNAQRTSRLQAQKSQLKQLNRQLNTLQSTHKLTLQGHNPTEHAAEILRLDTEKFRIAKEASQLETEGERLESEIERTRAMVEECEAQGPEGGDAARRVEGMDDEILLKLKVYRMLNIDVEPDKQTGLYNKAVVRNAQKGDVHVVNIDPKFSRYFYANYFWNTL
;
A
#
# COMPACT_ATOMS: atom_id res chain seq x y z
N MET A 1 -22.08 -36.76 -90.78
CA MET A 1 -22.23 -36.50 -89.32
C MET A 1 -21.00 -35.84 -88.68
N LEU A 2 -19.77 -36.25 -88.99
CA LEU A 2 -18.54 -35.71 -88.38
C LEU A 2 -18.32 -34.19 -88.60
N ASN A 3 -18.61 -33.68 -89.80
CA ASN A 3 -18.49 -32.24 -90.09
C ASN A 3 -19.48 -31.39 -89.27
N ALA A 4 -20.71 -31.85 -89.08
CA ALA A 4 -21.70 -31.12 -88.28
C ALA A 4 -21.28 -31.00 -86.80
N GLN A 5 -20.70 -32.07 -86.23
CA GLN A 5 -20.15 -32.03 -84.87
C GLN A 5 -18.95 -31.08 -84.75
N ARG A 6 -18.05 -31.07 -85.74
CA ARG A 6 -16.92 -30.12 -85.77
C ARG A 6 -17.40 -28.68 -85.84
N THR A 7 -18.36 -28.37 -86.72
CA THR A 7 -18.92 -27.02 -86.85
C THR A 7 -19.60 -26.57 -85.55
N SER A 8 -20.40 -27.45 -84.93
CA SER A 8 -21.04 -27.18 -83.64
C SER A 8 -20.02 -26.88 -82.54
N ARG A 9 -18.93 -27.64 -82.48
CA ARG A 9 -17.86 -27.43 -81.48
C ARG A 9 -17.11 -26.12 -81.69
N LEU A 10 -16.81 -25.78 -82.94
CA LEU A 10 -16.22 -24.49 -83.33
C LEU A 10 -17.13 -23.32 -82.96
N GLN A 11 -18.44 -23.46 -83.15
CA GLN A 11 -19.41 -22.42 -82.86
C GLN A 11 -19.59 -22.22 -81.34
N ALA A 12 -19.60 -23.31 -80.58
CA ALA A 12 -19.57 -23.26 -79.11
C ALA A 12 -18.31 -22.57 -78.58
N GLN A 13 -17.13 -22.93 -79.08
CA GLN A 13 -15.87 -22.27 -78.71
C GLN A 13 -15.85 -20.79 -79.06
N LYS A 14 -16.34 -20.40 -80.25
CA LYS A 14 -16.50 -18.99 -80.63
C LYS A 14 -17.43 -18.23 -79.70
N SER A 15 -18.53 -18.86 -79.26
CA SER A 15 -19.47 -18.24 -78.32
C SER A 15 -18.84 -18.04 -76.94
N GLN A 16 -18.09 -19.03 -76.44
CA GLN A 16 -17.35 -18.94 -75.19
C GLN A 16 -16.27 -17.86 -75.24
N LEU A 17 -15.50 -17.79 -76.33
CA LEU A 17 -14.51 -16.73 -76.56
C LEU A 17 -15.16 -15.35 -76.54
N LYS A 18 -16.32 -15.19 -77.20
CA LYS A 18 -17.06 -13.93 -77.22
C LYS A 18 -17.56 -13.54 -75.83
N GLN A 19 -18.01 -14.51 -75.03
CA GLN A 19 -18.45 -14.29 -73.65
C GLN A 19 -17.28 -13.89 -72.74
N LEU A 20 -16.18 -14.62 -72.78
CA LEU A 20 -14.96 -14.33 -72.03
C LEU A 20 -14.39 -12.95 -72.38
N ASN A 21 -14.38 -12.59 -73.66
CA ASN A 21 -13.92 -11.28 -74.11
C ASN A 21 -14.81 -10.15 -73.55
N ARG A 22 -16.13 -10.33 -73.54
CA ARG A 22 -17.04 -9.37 -72.88
C ARG A 22 -16.77 -9.24 -71.39
N GLN A 23 -16.61 -10.37 -70.68
CA GLN A 23 -16.29 -10.38 -69.26
C GLN A 23 -14.96 -9.68 -68.96
N LEU A 24 -13.93 -9.93 -69.77
CA LEU A 24 -12.62 -9.30 -69.64
C LEU A 24 -12.72 -7.78 -69.82
N ASN A 25 -13.46 -7.31 -70.84
CA ASN A 25 -13.65 -5.88 -71.04
C ASN A 25 -14.41 -5.23 -69.87
N THR A 26 -15.42 -5.90 -69.31
CA THR A 26 -16.13 -5.43 -68.11
C THR A 26 -15.19 -5.37 -66.90
N LEU A 27 -14.39 -6.40 -66.66
CA LEU A 27 -13.41 -6.43 -65.57
C LEU A 27 -12.34 -5.34 -65.71
N GLN A 28 -11.85 -5.12 -66.92
CA GLN A 28 -10.89 -4.06 -67.21
C GLN A 28 -11.48 -2.67 -67.00
N SER A 29 -12.73 -2.44 -67.41
CA SER A 29 -13.38 -1.14 -67.21
C SER A 29 -13.66 -0.88 -65.73
N THR A 30 -14.14 -1.89 -64.98
CA THR A 30 -14.34 -1.76 -63.53
C THR A 30 -13.02 -1.53 -62.81
N HIS A 31 -11.97 -2.28 -63.16
CA HIS A 31 -10.65 -2.10 -62.55
C HIS A 31 -10.09 -0.70 -62.81
N LYS A 32 -10.22 -0.19 -64.03
CA LYS A 32 -9.79 1.17 -64.37
C LYS A 32 -10.60 2.23 -63.61
N LEU A 33 -11.91 2.03 -63.46
CA LEU A 33 -12.77 2.92 -62.68
C LEU A 33 -12.36 2.93 -61.20
N THR A 34 -12.07 1.77 -60.61
CA THR A 34 -11.59 1.66 -59.22
C THR A 34 -10.25 2.35 -59.04
N LEU A 35 -9.31 2.17 -59.97
CA LEU A 35 -8.01 2.86 -59.93
C LEU A 35 -8.14 4.38 -60.07
N GLN A 36 -9.07 4.85 -60.91
CA GLN A 36 -9.33 6.29 -61.08
C GLN A 36 -10.07 6.90 -59.89
N GLY A 37 -10.91 6.13 -59.20
CA GLY A 37 -11.63 6.58 -58.01
C GLY A 37 -10.75 6.65 -56.75
N HIS A 38 -9.62 5.94 -56.73
CA HIS A 38 -8.67 6.03 -55.63
C HIS A 38 -7.79 7.28 -55.79
N ASN A 39 -7.95 8.27 -54.92
CA ASN A 39 -7.05 9.41 -54.82
C ASN A 39 -5.89 9.07 -53.86
N PRO A 40 -4.71 8.65 -54.37
CA PRO A 40 -3.59 8.25 -53.51
C PRO A 40 -3.07 9.40 -52.65
N THR A 41 -3.25 10.65 -53.07
CA THR A 41 -2.82 11.83 -52.33
C THR A 41 -3.69 12.08 -51.11
N GLU A 42 -5.01 11.97 -51.24
CA GLU A 42 -5.94 12.05 -50.09
C GLU A 42 -5.71 10.90 -49.10
N HIS A 43 -5.54 9.68 -49.61
CA HIS A 43 -5.24 8.52 -48.76
C HIS A 43 -3.92 8.69 -47.99
N ALA A 44 -2.86 9.16 -48.66
CA ALA A 44 -1.59 9.44 -47.99
C ALA A 44 -1.71 10.56 -46.95
N ALA A 45 -2.48 11.60 -47.22
CA ALA A 45 -2.75 12.68 -46.27
C ALA A 45 -3.51 12.16 -45.03
N GLU A 46 -4.50 11.28 -45.22
CA GLU A 46 -5.25 10.68 -44.11
C GLU A 46 -4.38 9.75 -43.27
N ILE A 47 -3.51 8.95 -43.89
CA ILE A 47 -2.53 8.13 -43.15
C ILE A 47 -1.64 9.02 -42.28
N LEU A 48 -1.09 10.10 -42.84
CA LEU A 48 -0.23 11.02 -42.07
C LEU A 48 -0.99 11.67 -40.92
N ARG A 49 -2.25 12.07 -41.13
CA ARG A 49 -3.13 12.61 -40.08
C ARG A 49 -3.30 11.59 -38.96
N LEU A 50 -3.66 10.36 -39.29
CA LEU A 50 -3.86 9.27 -38.34
C LEU A 50 -2.57 8.93 -37.59
N ASP A 51 -1.42 8.92 -38.26
CA ASP A 51 -0.13 8.69 -37.61
C ASP A 51 0.18 9.80 -36.61
N THR A 52 -0.03 11.07 -36.97
CA THR A 52 0.18 12.18 -36.02
C THR A 52 -0.76 12.10 -34.82
N GLU A 53 -2.01 11.69 -35.04
CA GLU A 53 -3.01 11.54 -33.98
C GLU A 53 -2.64 10.37 -33.06
N LYS A 54 -2.20 9.24 -33.62
CA LYS A 54 -1.69 8.09 -32.89
C LYS A 54 -0.49 8.45 -32.02
N PHE A 55 0.48 9.19 -32.55
CA PHE A 55 1.65 9.63 -31.77
C PHE A 55 1.26 10.59 -30.66
N ARG A 56 0.32 11.50 -30.91
CA ARG A 56 -0.21 12.41 -29.87
C ARG A 56 -0.87 11.63 -28.75
N ILE A 57 -1.78 10.71 -29.08
CA ILE A 57 -2.50 9.89 -28.09
C ILE A 57 -1.51 9.03 -27.29
N ALA A 58 -0.53 8.40 -27.94
CA ALA A 58 0.48 7.60 -27.25
C ALA A 58 1.31 8.44 -26.26
N LYS A 59 1.65 9.68 -26.64
CA LYS A 59 2.36 10.60 -25.75
C LYS A 59 1.51 11.01 -24.55
N GLU A 60 0.25 11.37 -24.78
CA GLU A 60 -0.69 11.75 -23.71
C GLU A 60 -0.93 10.56 -22.75
N ALA A 61 -1.08 9.35 -23.28
CA ALA A 61 -1.21 8.13 -22.46
C ALA A 61 0.03 7.91 -21.57
N SER A 62 1.24 8.00 -22.13
CA SER A 62 2.48 7.85 -21.36
C SER A 62 2.65 8.93 -20.28
N GLN A 63 2.19 10.17 -20.54
CA GLN A 63 2.18 11.24 -19.54
C GLN A 63 1.19 10.94 -18.40
N LEU A 64 0.00 10.44 -18.73
CA LEU A 64 -1.00 10.06 -17.73
C LEU A 64 -0.55 8.85 -16.90
N GLU A 65 0.12 7.87 -17.50
CA GLU A 65 0.71 6.73 -16.78
C GLU A 65 1.77 7.20 -15.77
N THR A 66 2.70 8.06 -16.21
CA THR A 66 3.75 8.62 -15.33
C THR A 66 3.14 9.41 -14.17
N GLU A 67 2.11 10.22 -14.42
CA GLU A 67 1.43 10.97 -13.37
C GLU A 67 0.63 10.05 -12.43
N GLY A 68 0.05 8.97 -12.97
CA GLY A 68 -0.60 7.92 -12.18
C GLY A 68 0.36 7.27 -11.19
N GLU A 69 1.53 6.84 -11.66
CA GLU A 69 2.59 6.26 -10.81
C GLU A 69 3.06 7.25 -9.73
N ARG A 70 3.18 8.54 -10.07
CA ARG A 70 3.53 9.59 -9.12
C ARG A 70 2.48 9.75 -8.03
N LEU A 71 1.20 9.81 -8.40
CA LEU A 71 0.10 9.93 -7.45
C LEU A 71 -0.06 8.68 -6.58
N GLU A 72 0.15 7.49 -7.13
CA GLU A 72 0.12 6.24 -6.37
C GLU A 72 1.24 6.21 -5.32
N SER A 73 2.45 6.64 -5.68
CA SER A 73 3.57 6.79 -4.73
C SER A 73 3.25 7.81 -3.62
N GLU A 74 2.53 8.89 -3.95
CA GLU A 74 2.11 9.90 -2.97
C GLU A 74 1.04 9.35 -2.01
N ILE A 75 0.12 8.53 -2.51
CA ILE A 75 -0.88 7.81 -1.70
C ILE A 75 -0.20 6.84 -0.75
N GLU A 76 0.74 6.01 -1.23
CA GLU A 76 1.47 5.06 -0.39
C GLU A 76 2.23 5.77 0.72
N ARG A 77 2.95 6.85 0.39
CA ARG A 77 3.66 7.67 1.38
C ARG A 77 2.72 8.24 2.43
N THR A 78 1.58 8.78 2.00
CA THR A 78 0.60 9.39 2.92
C THR A 78 -0.03 8.32 3.81
N ARG A 79 -0.35 7.14 3.27
CA ARG A 79 -0.85 6.01 4.06
C ARG A 79 0.16 5.55 5.10
N ALA A 80 1.44 5.45 4.74
CA ALA A 80 2.49 5.10 5.70
C ALA A 80 2.61 6.13 6.83
N MET A 81 2.50 7.43 6.51
CA MET A 81 2.48 8.49 7.53
C MET A 81 1.26 8.39 8.45
N VAL A 82 0.08 8.06 7.90
CA VAL A 82 -1.13 7.85 8.71
C VAL A 82 -0.95 6.64 9.63
N GLU A 83 -0.46 5.52 9.11
CA GLU A 83 -0.19 4.32 9.91
C GLU A 83 0.83 4.60 11.02
N GLU A 84 1.88 5.38 10.71
CA GLU A 84 2.85 5.80 11.71
C GLU A 84 2.22 6.69 12.80
N CYS A 85 1.38 7.67 12.42
CA CYS A 85 0.66 8.50 13.39
C CYS A 85 -0.34 7.70 14.24
N GLU A 86 -1.07 6.75 13.63
CA GLU A 86 -1.97 5.86 14.34
C GLU A 86 -1.20 4.97 15.34
N ALA A 87 -0.04 4.45 14.94
CA ALA A 87 0.83 3.66 15.81
C ALA A 87 1.46 4.49 16.94
N GLN A 88 1.72 5.78 16.71
CA GLN A 88 2.23 6.69 17.73
C GLN A 88 1.16 7.07 18.77
N GLY A 89 -0.13 6.97 18.45
CA GLY A 89 -1.22 7.31 19.36
C GLY A 89 -1.29 8.81 19.74
N PRO A 90 -2.31 9.23 20.51
CA PRO A 90 -2.57 10.64 20.81
C PRO A 90 -1.48 11.32 21.68
N GLU A 91 -0.61 10.54 22.32
CA GLU A 91 0.44 11.06 23.22
C GLU A 91 1.85 11.12 22.58
N GLY A 92 1.99 10.70 21.31
CA GLY A 92 3.29 10.64 20.64
C GLY A 92 4.13 9.46 21.16
N GLY A 93 4.20 8.39 20.39
CA GLY A 93 4.58 7.04 20.81
C GLY A 93 5.93 6.84 21.52
N ASP A 94 6.79 7.85 21.63
CA ASP A 94 8.03 7.82 22.42
C ASP A 94 7.84 8.29 23.88
N ALA A 95 6.83 9.11 24.16
CA ALA A 95 6.47 9.45 25.54
C ALA A 95 5.72 8.28 26.19
N ALA A 96 4.73 7.72 25.48
CA ALA A 96 3.95 6.57 25.94
C ALA A 96 4.82 5.32 26.18
N ARG A 97 5.70 4.93 25.24
CA ARG A 97 6.61 3.77 25.43
C ARG A 97 7.60 3.93 26.59
N ARG A 98 8.05 5.16 26.88
CA ARG A 98 8.91 5.43 28.04
C ARG A 98 8.15 5.36 29.35
N VAL A 99 6.90 5.81 29.38
CA VAL A 99 6.02 5.72 30.56
C VAL A 99 5.64 4.26 30.82
N GLU A 100 5.26 3.51 29.78
CA GLU A 100 4.86 2.09 29.90
C GLU A 100 6.01 1.21 30.43
N GLY A 101 7.25 1.41 29.96
CA GLY A 101 8.41 0.71 30.50
C GLY A 101 8.84 1.16 31.91
N MET A 102 8.56 2.41 32.29
CA MET A 102 8.91 2.96 33.61
C MET A 102 7.88 2.56 34.67
N ASP A 103 6.61 2.44 34.29
CA ASP A 103 5.54 1.91 35.13
C ASP A 103 5.81 0.45 35.48
N ASP A 104 6.28 -0.37 34.53
CA ASP A 104 6.68 -1.75 34.79
C ASP A 104 7.86 -1.87 35.77
N GLU A 105 8.87 -1.00 35.67
CA GLU A 105 9.99 -0.99 36.62
C GLU A 105 9.54 -0.59 38.04
N ILE A 106 8.70 0.43 38.16
CA ILE A 106 8.16 0.90 39.45
C ILE A 106 7.24 -0.17 40.06
N LEU A 107 6.36 -0.77 39.27
CA LEU A 107 5.48 -1.86 39.68
C LEU A 107 6.28 -3.08 40.13
N LEU A 108 7.35 -3.45 39.42
CA LEU A 108 8.23 -4.54 39.81
C LEU A 108 8.92 -4.25 41.15
N LYS A 109 9.46 -3.04 41.34
CA LYS A 109 10.06 -2.63 42.63
C LYS A 109 9.04 -2.68 43.76
N LEU A 110 7.83 -2.15 43.56
CA LEU A 110 6.75 -2.22 44.54
C LEU A 110 6.33 -3.66 44.87
N LYS A 111 6.31 -4.54 43.87
CA LYS A 111 6.02 -5.97 44.06
C LYS A 111 7.11 -6.67 44.87
N VAL A 112 8.38 -6.36 44.62
CA VAL A 112 9.52 -6.86 45.41
C VAL A 112 9.41 -6.41 46.87
N TYR A 113 9.13 -5.13 47.14
CA TYR A 113 8.94 -4.65 48.51
C TYR A 113 7.76 -5.31 49.22
N ARG A 114 6.64 -5.54 48.51
CA ARG A 114 5.49 -6.27 49.06
C ARG A 114 5.81 -7.75 49.32
N MET A 115 6.62 -8.40 48.48
CA MET A 115 7.11 -9.77 48.73
C MET A 115 8.01 -9.86 49.96
N LEU A 116 8.74 -8.79 50.26
CA LEU A 116 9.49 -8.65 51.51
C LEU A 116 8.58 -8.29 52.71
N ASN A 117 7.25 -8.30 52.53
CA ASN A 117 6.26 -7.92 53.55
C ASN A 117 6.48 -6.51 54.14
N ILE A 118 6.97 -5.59 53.31
CA ILE A 118 7.06 -4.17 53.63
C ILE A 118 5.86 -3.46 52.99
N ASP A 119 4.89 -3.09 53.81
CA ASP A 119 3.74 -2.28 53.41
C ASP A 119 4.02 -0.81 53.69
N VAL A 120 3.69 0.10 52.77
CA VAL A 120 3.79 1.55 53.01
C VAL A 120 2.38 2.10 53.16
N GLU A 121 2.11 2.75 54.29
CA GLU A 121 0.81 3.35 54.58
C GLU A 121 0.88 4.87 54.44
N PRO A 122 -0.08 5.51 53.74
CA PRO A 122 -0.19 6.96 53.75
C PRO A 122 -0.63 7.43 55.15
N ASP A 123 -0.03 8.51 55.61
CA ASP A 123 -0.51 9.19 56.81
C ASP A 123 -1.92 9.75 56.59
N LYS A 124 -2.84 9.43 57.50
CA LYS A 124 -4.28 9.76 57.39
C LYS A 124 -4.56 11.26 57.39
N GLN A 125 -3.63 12.08 57.90
CA GLN A 125 -3.81 13.53 58.01
C GLN A 125 -3.15 14.31 56.86
N THR A 126 -1.98 13.86 56.40
CA THR A 126 -1.17 14.59 55.41
C THR A 126 -1.16 13.94 54.03
N GLY A 127 -1.57 12.67 53.92
CA GLY A 127 -1.49 11.88 52.69
C GLY A 127 -0.06 11.52 52.27
N LEU A 128 0.95 11.88 53.07
CA LEU A 128 2.36 11.59 52.79
C LEU A 128 2.71 10.16 53.22
N TYR A 129 3.51 9.48 52.39
CA TYR A 129 3.99 8.11 52.65
C TYR A 129 5.21 8.12 53.58
N ASN A 130 5.00 8.42 54.85
CA ASN A 130 6.04 8.46 55.88
C ASN A 130 5.99 7.28 56.86
N LYS A 131 5.07 6.31 56.66
CA LYS A 131 4.94 5.13 57.52
C LYS A 131 5.12 3.86 56.71
N ALA A 132 6.00 2.98 57.20
CA ALA A 132 6.20 1.63 56.68
C ALA A 132 5.91 0.60 57.76
N VAL A 133 5.24 -0.49 57.41
CA VAL A 133 4.92 -1.62 58.26
C VAL A 133 5.67 -2.84 57.71
N VAL A 134 6.61 -3.36 58.50
CA VAL A 134 7.41 -4.53 58.16
C VAL A 134 6.87 -5.71 58.94
N ARG A 135 6.49 -6.78 58.25
CA ARG A 135 5.97 -8.00 58.89
C ARG A 135 6.96 -9.14 58.70
N ASN A 136 7.57 -9.60 59.78
CA ASN A 136 8.46 -10.75 59.72
C ASN A 136 7.64 -12.03 59.86
N ALA A 137 7.44 -12.74 58.75
CA ALA A 137 6.65 -13.97 58.73
C ALA A 137 7.29 -15.13 59.52
N GLN A 138 8.61 -15.10 59.75
CA GLN A 138 9.33 -16.16 60.44
C GLN A 138 9.31 -16.00 61.96
N LYS A 139 9.44 -14.75 62.45
CA LYS A 139 9.44 -14.42 63.88
C LYS A 139 8.06 -14.06 64.42
N GLY A 140 7.11 -13.72 63.53
CA GLY A 140 5.73 -13.39 63.89
C GLY A 140 5.55 -11.99 64.48
N ASP A 141 6.54 -11.11 64.35
CA ASP A 141 6.52 -9.73 64.81
C ASP A 141 6.25 -8.73 63.68
N VAL A 142 5.65 -7.58 64.05
CA VAL A 142 5.29 -6.49 63.15
C VAL A 142 5.94 -5.21 63.65
N HIS A 143 6.78 -4.61 62.81
CA HIS A 143 7.47 -3.36 63.11
C HIS A 143 6.85 -2.21 62.31
N VAL A 144 6.31 -1.22 63.01
CA VAL A 144 5.78 0.01 62.40
C VAL A 144 6.85 1.09 62.49
N VAL A 145 7.37 1.51 61.35
CA VAL A 145 8.45 2.50 61.22
C VAL A 145 7.87 3.80 60.66
N ASN A 146 7.96 4.87 61.44
CA ASN A 146 7.72 6.22 60.94
C ASN A 146 9.05 6.83 60.50
N ILE A 147 9.12 7.22 59.22
CA ILE A 147 10.29 7.83 58.59
C ILE A 147 10.30 9.32 58.94
N ASP A 148 11.26 9.74 59.76
CA ASP A 148 11.52 11.13 60.12
C ASP A 148 12.82 11.57 59.42
N PRO A 149 12.83 12.74 58.73
CA PRO A 149 14.02 13.27 58.08
C PRO A 149 15.22 13.53 59.01
N LYS A 150 15.04 13.46 60.34
CA LYS A 150 16.13 13.55 61.33
C LYS A 150 17.10 12.37 61.28
N PHE A 151 16.67 11.20 60.82
CA PHE A 151 17.52 10.02 60.75
C PHE A 151 18.06 9.82 59.34
N SER A 152 19.28 9.28 59.24
CA SER A 152 19.92 9.05 57.95
C SER A 152 19.24 7.90 57.18
N ARG A 153 19.30 7.95 55.85
CA ARG A 153 18.82 6.85 55.00
C ARG A 153 19.52 5.53 55.32
N TYR A 154 20.79 5.60 55.71
CA TYR A 154 21.59 4.43 56.11
C TYR A 154 21.05 3.78 57.39
N PHE A 155 20.63 4.58 58.37
CA PHE A 155 20.00 4.07 59.59
C PHE A 155 18.74 3.27 59.27
N TYR A 156 17.84 3.83 58.45
CA TYR A 156 16.61 3.15 58.06
C TYR A 156 16.87 1.88 57.24
N ALA A 157 17.80 1.92 56.28
CA ALA A 157 18.15 0.75 55.50
C ALA A 157 18.61 -0.40 56.40
N ASN A 158 19.54 -0.16 57.33
CA ASN A 158 20.00 -1.17 58.27
C ASN A 158 18.87 -1.66 59.20
N TYR A 159 18.00 -0.76 59.66
CA TYR A 159 16.86 -1.13 60.48
C TYR A 159 15.89 -2.06 59.74
N PHE A 160 15.56 -1.75 58.48
CA PHE A 160 14.72 -2.61 57.65
C PHE A 160 15.36 -3.99 57.42
N TRP A 161 16.65 -4.04 57.06
CA TRP A 161 17.35 -5.32 56.87
C TRP A 161 17.44 -6.17 58.14
N ASN A 162 17.53 -5.55 59.32
CA ASN A 162 17.58 -6.27 60.59
C ASN A 162 16.19 -6.74 61.08
N THR A 163 15.11 -6.16 60.57
CA THR A 163 13.72 -6.43 61.01
C THR A 163 12.96 -7.37 60.06
N LEU A 164 13.40 -7.49 58.80
CA LEU A 164 13.01 -8.57 57.88
C LEU A 164 13.34 -9.96 58.43
#